data_AF-A0A6T9Y539-F1
#
_entry.id   AF-A0A6T9Y539-F1
#
_cell.length_a   1.000
_cell.length_b   1.000
_cell.length_c   1.000
_cell.angle_alpha   90.00
_cell.angle_beta   90.00
_cell.angle_gamma   90.00
#
_symmetry.space_group_name_H-M   'P 1'
#
loop_
_entity.id
_entity.type
_entity.pdbx_description
1 polymer ?
#
loop_
_entity_poly.entity_id
_entity_poly.type
_entity_poly.pdbx_seq_one_letter_code
_entity_poly.pdbx_strand_id
1 'polypeptide(L)' 'MLTQDLLKSWQRFKIGLAIFVVGVLLLFTLSEFHIALRYLSLLVLFLGFAIAMLGYWGIFIQRFSFIKNKKPPPKF' A
#
# COMPACT_ATOMS: atom_id res chain seq x y z
N MET A 1 -0.39 21.78 0.54
CA MET A 1 0.38 20.78 -0.23
C MET A 1 0.54 19.47 0.55
N LEU A 2 1.12 19.46 1.76
CA LEU A 2 1.37 18.24 2.56
C LEU A 2 0.15 17.30 2.73
N THR A 3 -1.03 17.86 2.98
CA THR A 3 -2.28 17.09 3.16
C THR A 3 -2.79 16.44 1.87
N GLN A 4 -2.54 17.05 0.71
CA GLN A 4 -2.95 16.49 -0.58
C GLN A 4 -2.09 15.30 -0.97
N ASP A 5 -0.79 15.33 -0.67
CA ASP A 5 0.13 14.21 -0.89
C ASP A 5 -0.19 13.01 0.02
N LEU A 6 -0.65 13.27 1.25
CA LEU A 6 -1.15 12.23 2.17
C LEU A 6 -2.39 11.56 1.61
N LEU A 7 -3.40 12.35 1.20
CA LEU A 7 -4.66 11.82 0.67
C LEU A 7 -4.44 10.99 -0.60
N LYS A 8 -3.54 11.44 -1.48
CA LYS A 8 -3.17 10.72 -2.70
C LYS A 8 -2.43 9.41 -2.40
N SER A 9 -1.51 9.42 -1.42
CA SER A 9 -0.80 8.21 -0.98
C SER A 9 -1.74 7.22 -0.27
N TRP A 10 -2.68 7.73 0.52
CA TRP A 10 -3.74 6.94 1.16
C TRP A 10 -4.71 6.33 0.15
N GLN A 11 -5.04 7.05 -0.91
CA GLN A 11 -5.86 6.52 -1.99
C GLN A 11 -5.13 5.42 -2.75
N ARG A 12 -3.84 5.61 -3.08
CA ARG A 12 -2.99 4.58 -3.70
C ARG A 12 -2.87 3.33 -2.82
N PHE A 13 -2.69 3.52 -1.51
CA PHE A 13 -2.69 2.43 -0.54
C PHE A 13 -4.00 1.64 -0.58
N LYS A 14 -5.14 2.32 -0.51
CA LYS A 14 -6.47 1.67 -0.56
C LYS A 14 -6.72 0.93 -1.88
N ILE A 15 -6.31 1.51 -3.01
CA ILE A 15 -6.42 0.87 -4.32
C ILE A 15 -5.54 -0.38 -4.37
N GLY A 16 -4.27 -0.27 -3.96
CA GLY A 16 -3.36 -1.41 -3.89
C GLY A 16 -3.86 -2.52 -2.97
N LEU A 17 -4.41 -2.14 -1.80
CA LEU A 17 -5.00 -3.08 -0.85
C LEU A 17 -6.22 -3.80 -1.44
N ALA A 18 -7.10 -3.08 -2.15
CA ALA A 18 -8.23 -3.69 -2.83
C ALA A 18 -7.79 -4.70 -3.90
N ILE A 19 -6.80 -4.33 -4.72
CA ILE A 19 -6.22 -5.23 -5.74
C ILE A 19 -5.58 -6.45 -5.07
N PHE A 20 -4.86 -6.26 -3.96
CA PHE A 20 -4.26 -7.35 -3.20
C PHE A 20 -5.31 -8.33 -2.67
N VAL A 21 -6.38 -7.83 -2.05
CA VAL A 21 -7.49 -8.66 -1.56
C VAL A 21 -8.15 -9.42 -2.69
N VAL A 22 -8.37 -8.78 -3.85
CA VAL A 22 -8.87 -9.46 -5.06
C VAL A 22 -7.91 -10.56 -5.51
N GLY A 23 -6.60 -10.30 -5.52
CA GLY A 23 -5.57 -11.31 -5.81
C GLY A 23 -5.60 -12.50 -4.85
N VAL A 24 -5.80 -12.26 -3.54
CA VAL A 24 -5.95 -13.33 -2.53
C VAL A 24 -7.18 -14.17 -2.84
N LEU A 25 -8.33 -13.53 -3.10
CA LEU A 25 -9.56 -14.23 -3.42
C LEU A 25 -9.40 -15.09 -4.68
N LEU A 26 -8.87 -14.51 -5.76
CA LEU A 26 -8.57 -15.25 -6.99
C LEU A 26 -7.64 -16.43 -6.74
N LEU A 27 -6.61 -16.27 -5.91
CA LEU A 27 -5.71 -17.37 -5.56
C LEU A 27 -6.50 -18.47 -4.84
N PHE A 28 -7.26 -18.15 -3.80
CA PHE A 28 -7.99 -19.16 -3.04
C PHE A 28 -9.14 -19.85 -3.80
N THR A 29 -9.82 -19.15 -4.72
CA THR A 29 -10.99 -19.70 -5.42
C THR A 29 -10.65 -20.34 -6.76
N LEU A 30 -9.68 -19.79 -7.50
CA LEU A 30 -9.37 -20.23 -8.87
C LEU A 30 -8.02 -20.97 -9.00
N SER A 31 -7.15 -21.00 -7.98
CA SER A 31 -5.83 -21.64 -8.14
C SER A 31 -5.89 -23.15 -8.33
N GLU A 32 -6.94 -23.80 -7.84
CA GLU A 32 -7.14 -25.25 -7.92
C GLU A 32 -7.57 -25.70 -9.32
N PHE A 33 -8.16 -24.81 -10.13
CA PHE A 33 -8.71 -25.18 -11.44
C PHE A 33 -7.65 -25.26 -12.55
N HIS A 34 -6.75 -24.27 -12.62
CA HIS A 34 -5.71 -24.24 -13.66
C HIS A 34 -4.43 -23.56 -13.19
N ILE A 35 -3.29 -24.16 -13.54
CA ILE A 35 -1.96 -23.63 -13.17
C ILE A 35 -1.69 -22.24 -13.72
N ALA A 36 -2.23 -21.91 -14.90
CA ALA A 36 -2.16 -20.57 -15.48
C ALA A 36 -2.90 -19.53 -14.62
N LEU A 37 -4.09 -19.88 -14.12
CA LEU A 37 -4.87 -19.02 -13.22
C LEU A 37 -4.15 -18.82 -11.89
N ARG A 38 -3.45 -19.84 -11.40
CA ARG A 38 -2.59 -19.74 -10.20
C ARG A 38 -1.45 -18.74 -10.39
N TYR A 39 -0.73 -18.79 -11.51
CA TYR A 39 0.33 -17.80 -11.78
C TYR A 39 -0.22 -16.39 -12.00
N LEU A 40 -1.37 -16.26 -12.67
CA LEU A 40 -2.03 -14.97 -12.87
C LEU A 40 -2.46 -14.36 -11.53
N SER A 41 -3.08 -15.16 -10.66
CA SER A 41 -3.52 -14.70 -9.34
C SER A 41 -2.35 -14.33 -8.43
N LEU A 42 -1.24 -15.07 -8.48
CA LEU A 42 0.02 -14.66 -7.83
C LEU A 42 0.55 -13.33 -8.37
N LEU A 43 0.52 -13.12 -9.69
CA LEU A 43 0.98 -11.87 -10.31
C LEU A 43 0.13 -10.68 -9.84
N VAL A 44 -1.19 -10.82 -9.83
CA VAL A 44 -2.12 -9.81 -9.31
C VAL A 44 -1.87 -9.54 -7.83
N LEU A 45 -1.65 -10.59 -7.03
CA LEU A 45 -1.33 -10.49 -5.62
C LEU A 45 -0.05 -9.67 -5.40
N PHE A 46 1.04 -9.99 -6.10
CA PHE A 46 2.31 -9.27 -5.97
C PHE A 46 2.21 -7.82 -6.46
N LEU A 47 1.48 -7.56 -7.54
CA LEU A 47 1.23 -6.19 -8.01
C LEU A 47 0.42 -5.37 -7.00
N GLY A 48 -0.67 -5.93 -6.49
CA GLY A 48 -1.49 -5.28 -5.46
C GLY A 48 -0.67 -4.97 -4.21
N PHE A 49 0.16 -5.93 -3.77
CA PHE A 49 1.09 -5.75 -2.68
C PHE A 49 2.08 -4.62 -2.93
N ALA A 50 2.76 -4.60 -4.07
CA ALA A 50 3.73 -3.56 -4.41
C ALA A 50 3.08 -2.16 -4.46
N ILE A 51 1.90 -2.03 -5.06
CA ILE A 51 1.16 -0.76 -5.12
C ILE A 51 0.73 -0.32 -3.71
N ALA A 52 0.23 -1.23 -2.89
CA ALA A 52 -0.13 -0.94 -1.50
C ALA A 52 1.10 -0.45 -0.73
N MET A 53 2.24 -1.13 -0.87
CA MET A 53 3.47 -0.80 -0.16
C MET A 53 4.03 0.56 -0.58
N LEU A 54 3.94 0.93 -1.86
CA LEU A 54 4.28 2.28 -2.35
C LEU A 54 3.37 3.36 -1.77
N GLY A 55 2.06 3.08 -1.65
CA GLY A 55 1.12 3.98 -0.98
C GLY A 55 1.43 4.17 0.51
N TYR A 56 1.78 3.08 1.19
CA TYR A 56 2.19 3.10 2.61
C TYR A 56 3.50 3.87 2.81
N TRP A 57 4.47 3.69 1.92
CA TRP A 57 5.77 4.38 1.99
C TRP A 57 5.63 5.90 1.99
N GLY A 58 4.71 6.44 1.17
CA GLY A 58 4.40 7.88 1.15
C GLY A 58 3.89 8.40 2.50
N ILE A 59 3.05 7.63 3.18
CA ILE A 59 2.50 7.98 4.51
C ILE A 59 3.61 7.87 5.57
N PHE A 60 4.45 6.85 5.47
CA PHE A 60 5.53 6.57 6.41
C PHE A 60 6.58 7.69 6.40
N ILE A 61 7.09 8.10 5.23
CA ILE A 61 8.06 9.21 5.12
C ILE A 61 7.50 10.49 5.72
N GLN A 62 6.22 10.76 5.53
CA GLN A 62 5.59 11.97 6.01
C GLN A 62 5.51 12.01 7.55
N ARG A 63 5.15 10.89 8.19
CA ARG A 63 5.18 10.76 9.66
C ARG A 63 6.59 10.87 10.21
N PHE A 64 7.57 10.28 9.53
CA PHE A 64 8.98 10.32 9.96
C PHE A 64 9.59 11.72 9.84
N SER A 65 9.27 12.46 8.77
CA SER A 65 9.69 13.86 8.60
C SER A 65 9.11 14.77 9.69
N PHE A 66 7.89 14.49 10.15
CA PHE A 66 7.26 15.23 11.24
C PHE A 66 7.93 14.97 12.60
N ILE A 67 8.41 13.74 12.84
CA ILE A 67 9.17 13.39 14.06
C ILE A 67 10.50 14.13 14.10
N LYS A 68 11.19 14.27 12.95
CA LYS A 68 12.49 14.94 12.87
C LYS A 68 12.43 16.46 13.08
N ASN A 69 11.26 17.09 12.85
CA ASN A 69 11.07 18.54 12.95
C ASN A 69 10.46 19.02 14.27
N LYS A 70 10.38 18.19 15.31
CA LYS A 70 10.00 18.67 16.65
C LYS A 70 11.12 19.58 17.18
N LYS A 71 10.96 20.89 17.01
CA LYS A 71 11.78 21.89 17.69
C LYS A 71 11.69 21.63 19.20
N PRO A 72 12.82 21.62 19.93
CA PRO A 72 12.78 21.48 21.38
C PRO A 72 11.89 22.58 21.97
N PRO A 73 11.08 22.29 23.00
CA PRO A 73 10.21 23.27 23.61
C PRO A 73 11.04 24.50 24.05
N PRO A 74 10.49 25.72 23.94
CA PRO A 74 11.17 26.92 24.38
C PRO A 74 11.54 26.76 25.85
N LYS A 75 12.81 27.00 26.18
CA LYS A 75 13.25 27.07 27.58
C LYS A 75 12.60 28.31 28.18
N PHE A 76 11.71 28.08 29.14
CA PHE A 76 11.21 29.12 30.05
C PHE A 76 12.36 29.65 30.89
#